data_AF-A0A0C9ZC69-F1
#
_entry.id   AF-A0A0C9ZC69-F1
#
_cell.length_a   1.000
_cell.length_b   1.000
_cell.length_c   1.000
_cell.angle_alpha   90.00
_cell.angle_beta   90.00
_cell.angle_gamma   90.00
#
_symmetry.space_group_name_H-M   'P 1'
#
loop_
_entity.id
_entity.type
_entity.pdbx_description
1 polymer ?
#
loop_
_entity_poly.entity_id
_entity_poly.type
_entity_poly.pdbx_seq_one_letter_code
_entity_poly.pdbx_strand_id
1 'polypeptide(L)' 'LTMEEIHVQLGHIAPTAIQAMLKDGAISSITLNEAHSTMGACNSCEYAKTTCKPIGKEQNLGDEVHTDLWGPSPVQ' A
#
# COMPACT_ATOMS: atom_id res chain seq x y z
N LEU A 1 -6.52 -13.67 13.44
CA LEU A 1 -6.55 -13.47 11.97
C LEU A 1 -5.32 -14.09 11.36
N THR A 2 -5.42 -14.66 10.16
CA THR A 2 -4.25 -15.15 9.41
C THR A 2 -3.45 -13.96 8.85
N MET A 3 -2.20 -14.20 8.46
CA MET A 3 -1.39 -13.15 7.82
C MET A 3 -2.06 -12.60 6.54
N GLU A 4 -2.76 -13.45 5.78
CA GLU A 4 -3.47 -13.05 4.57
C GLU A 4 -4.66 -12.12 4.88
N GLU A 5 -5.45 -12.42 5.90
CA GLU A 5 -6.57 -11.57 6.33
C GLU A 5 -6.08 -10.18 6.76
N ILE A 6 -5.01 -10.13 7.55
CA ILE A 6 -4.44 -8.87 8.02
C ILE A 6 -3.82 -8.08 6.85
N HIS A 7 -3.14 -8.77 5.93
CA HIS A 7 -2.60 -8.17 4.72
C HIS A 7 -3.69 -7.47 3.91
N VAL A 8 -4.85 -8.10 3.70
CA VAL A 8 -5.97 -7.47 2.99
C VAL A 8 -6.60 -6.34 3.81
N GLN A 9 -6.85 -6.54 5.10
CA GLN A 9 -7.50 -5.54 5.97
C GLN A 9 -6.67 -4.25 6.12
N LEU A 10 -5.34 -4.36 6.12
CA LEU A 10 -4.44 -3.22 6.21
C LEU A 10 -4.12 -2.58 4.85
N GLY A 11 -4.75 -3.02 3.77
CA GLY A 11 -4.57 -2.41 2.44
C GLY A 11 -3.33 -2.94 1.71
N HIS A 12 -3.11 -4.25 1.76
CA HIS A 12 -2.03 -4.96 1.07
C HIS A 12 -0.60 -4.59 1.55
N ILE A 13 -0.45 -4.21 2.83
CA ILE A 13 0.86 -3.98 3.45
C ILE A 13 1.70 -5.26 3.43
N ALA A 14 3.00 -5.12 3.20
CA ALA A 14 3.92 -6.26 3.18
C ALA A 14 3.86 -7.08 4.49
N PRO A 15 3.81 -8.43 4.44
CA PRO A 15 3.74 -9.28 5.64
C PRO A 15 4.86 -9.01 6.65
N THR A 16 6.06 -8.67 6.18
CA THR A 16 7.20 -8.33 7.04
C THR A 16 6.98 -7.03 7.82
N ALA A 17 6.35 -6.03 7.20
CA ALA A 17 5.98 -4.78 7.88
C ALA A 17 4.87 -5.02 8.90
N ILE A 18 3.89 -5.87 8.59
CA ILE A 18 2.83 -6.28 9.54
C ILE A 18 3.45 -6.95 10.77
N GLN A 19 4.39 -7.88 10.58
CA GLN A 19 5.10 -8.52 11.69
C GLN A 19 5.88 -7.51 12.54
N ALA A 20 6.55 -6.54 11.92
CA ALA A 20 7.23 -5.47 12.65
C ALA A 20 6.24 -4.62 13.46
N MET A 21 5.14 -4.20 12.86
CA MET A 21 4.10 -3.39 13.53
C MET A 21 3.43 -4.13 14.70
N LEU A 22 3.23 -5.44 14.59
CA LEU A 22 2.72 -6.28 15.68
C LEU A 22 3.75 -6.39 16.81
N LYS A 23 5.03 -6.61 16.49
CA LYS A 23 6.12 -6.69 17.48
C LYS A 23 6.35 -5.37 18.21
N ASP A 24 6.27 -4.26 17.50
CA ASP A 24 6.46 -2.91 18.04
C ASP A 24 5.22 -2.41 18.81
N GLY A 25 4.11 -3.17 18.80
CA GLY A 25 2.86 -2.79 19.45
C GLY A 25 2.12 -1.64 18.77
N ALA A 26 2.51 -1.26 17.55
CA ALA A 26 1.86 -0.22 16.75
C ALA A 26 0.43 -0.61 16.35
N ILE A 27 0.16 -1.91 16.23
CA ILE A 27 -1.18 -2.46 16.01
C ILE A 27 -1.52 -3.35 17.21
N SER A 28 -2.33 -2.84 18.11
CA SER A 28 -2.68 -3.50 19.37
C SER A 28 -4.02 -4.24 19.36
N SER A 29 -4.88 -3.99 18.36
CA SER A 29 -6.23 -4.61 18.25
C SER A 29 -6.29 -5.84 17.35
N ILE A 30 -5.18 -6.20 16.69
CA ILE A 30 -5.12 -7.31 15.74
C ILE A 30 -4.28 -8.44 16.34
N THR A 31 -4.90 -9.60 16.55
CA THR A 31 -4.19 -10.81 16.98
C THR A 31 -3.88 -11.69 15.77
N LEU A 32 -2.59 -11.88 15.49
CA LEU A 32 -2.12 -12.83 14.48
C LEU A 32 -2.25 -14.26 15.01
N ASN A 33 -2.77 -15.17 14.18
CA ASN A 33 -2.71 -16.59 14.45
C ASN A 33 -1.32 -17.11 14.06
N GLU A 34 -0.51 -17.48 15.06
CA GLU A 34 0.87 -17.96 14.87
C GLU A 34 0.98 -19.18 13.95
N ALA A 35 -0.05 -20.03 13.91
CA ALA A 35 -0.11 -21.18 12.99
C ALA A 35 -0.24 -20.76 11.52
N HIS A 36 -0.67 -19.51 11.27
CA HIS A 36 -0.84 -18.91 9.95
C HIS A 36 -0.12 -17.55 9.87
N SER A 37 1.09 -17.49 10.44
CA SER A 37 1.95 -16.29 10.49
C SER A 37 2.63 -15.96 9.15
N THR A 38 2.56 -16.87 8.17
CA THR A 38 3.07 -16.68 6.82
C THR A 38 1.94 -16.76 5.79
N MET A 39 2.11 -16.09 4.65
CA MET A 39 1.21 -16.21 3.51
C MET A 39 1.99 -16.42 2.21
N GLY A 40 1.33 -16.99 1.20
CA GLY A 40 1.86 -17.08 -0.15
C GLY A 40 1.75 -15.76 -0.93
N ALA A 41 1.87 -15.84 -2.25
CA ALA A 41 1.67 -14.70 -3.13
C ALA A 41 0.21 -14.22 -3.11
N CYS A 42 0.00 -12.91 -3.10
CA CYS A 42 -1.33 -12.31 -3.22
C CYS A 42 -1.59 -11.92 -4.67
N ASN A 43 -2.62 -12.50 -5.30
CA ASN A 43 -2.99 -12.22 -6.70
C ASN A 43 -3.23 -10.72 -6.97
N SER A 44 -3.86 -10.00 -6.04
CA SER A 44 -4.09 -8.56 -6.14
C SER A 44 -2.77 -7.78 -6.19
N CYS A 45 -1.83 -8.13 -5.31
CA CYS A 45 -0.51 -7.49 -5.28
C CYS A 45 0.31 -7.78 -6.54
N GLU A 46 0.29 -9.02 -7.03
CA GLU A 46 0.99 -9.40 -8.27
C GLU A 46 0.41 -8.66 -9.48
N TYR A 47 -0.92 -8.55 -9.57
CA TYR A 47 -1.57 -7.77 -10.61
C TYR A 47 -1.21 -6.27 -10.54
N ALA A 48 -1.22 -5.68 -9.33
CA ALA A 48 -0.82 -4.28 -9.16
C ALA A 48 0.65 -4.04 -9.54
N LYS A 49 1.56 -4.96 -9.19
CA LYS A 49 2.99 -4.85 -9.53
C LYS A 49 3.27 -5.00 -11.02
N THR A 50 2.55 -5.89 -11.70
CA THR A 50 2.71 -6.09 -13.16
C THR A 50 2.18 -4.91 -13.98
N THR A 51 1.29 -4.10 -13.40
CA THR A 51 0.72 -2.92 -14.06
C THR A 51 1.43 -1.60 -13.71
N CYS A 52 2.35 -1.60 -12.74
CA CYS A 52 3.18 -0.44 -12.42
C CYS A 52 4.11 -0.09 -13.58
N LYS A 53 3.80 1.00 -14.29
CA LYS A 53 4.71 1.59 -15.27
C LYS A 53 5.91 2.21 -14.55
N PRO A 54 7.13 2.05 -15.07
CA PRO A 54 8.28 2.77 -14.54
C PRO A 54 8.04 4.27 -14.71
N ILE A 55 7.90 4.99 -13.59
CA ILE A 55 7.87 6.45 -13.60
C ILE A 55 9.32 6.91 -13.51
N GLY A 56 9.80 7.56 -14.57
CA GLY A 56 11.11 8.20 -14.55
C GLY A 56 11.13 9.33 -13.52
N LYS A 57 12.19 9.42 -12.73
CA LYS A 57 12.44 10.61 -11.91
C LYS A 57 12.99 11.70 -12.79
N GLU A 58 12.24 12.77 -12.98
CA GLU A 58 12.70 13.96 -13.69
C GLU A 58 13.54 14.83 -12.73
N GLN A 59 14.72 15.27 -13.20
CA GLN A 59 15.70 15.99 -12.37
C GLN A 59 15.76 17.50 -12.66
N ASN A 60 15.02 17.97 -13.67
CA ASN A 60 15.01 19.38 -14.07
C ASN A 60 13.93 20.13 -13.30
N LEU A 61 14.30 20.69 -12.16
CA LEU A 61 13.43 21.53 -11.34
C LEU A 61 13.45 22.97 -11.88
N GLY A 62 12.32 23.45 -12.40
CA GLY A 62 12.09 24.88 -12.69
C GLY A 62 12.09 25.29 -14.17
N ASP A 63 12.35 24.38 -15.10
CA ASP A 63 12.33 24.69 -16.55
C ASP A 63 10.89 24.81 -17.10
N GLU A 64 9.94 24.07 -16.52
CA GLU A 64 8.55 24.01 -16.99
C GLU A 64 7.55 24.08 -15.83
N VAL A 65 6.54 24.95 -15.98
CA VAL A 65 5.43 25.08 -15.03
C VAL A 65 4.22 24.32 -15.58
N HIS A 66 3.91 23.17 -14.97
CA HIS A 66 2.70 22.41 -15.27
C HIS A 66 1.55 22.96 -14.44
N THR A 67 0.51 23.50 -15.10
CA THR A 67 -0.72 23.96 -14.45
C THR A 67 -1.89 23.16 -14.99
N ASP A 68 -2.72 22.61 -14.10
CA ASP A 68 -3.96 21.93 -14.47
C ASP A 68 -5.16 22.62 -13.82
N LEU A 69 -6.30 22.63 -14.51
CA LEU A 69 -7.54 23.21 -14.03
C LEU A 69 -8.34 22.16 -13.26
N TRP A 70 -8.60 22.42 -11.99
CA TRP A 70 -9.53 21.61 -11.22
C TRP A 70 -10.97 22.11 -11.42
N GLY A 71 -11.87 21.29 -11.98
CA GLY A 71 -13.30 21.57 -11.99
C GLY A 71 -14.10 20.85 -13.07
N PRO A 72 -15.44 20.79 -12.98
CA PRO A 72 -16.32 21.80 -12.39
C PRO A 72 -16.46 21.69 -10.87
N SER A 73 -16.23 22.80 -10.16
CA SER A 73 -16.63 22.93 -8.76
C SER A 73 -18.12 23.24 -8.69
N PRO A 74 -18.89 22.66 -7.74
CA PRO A 74 -20.26 23.08 -7.50
C PRO A 74 -20.30 24.58 -7.21
N VAL A 75 -21.10 25.30 -7.97
CA VAL A 75 -21.54 26.66 -7.63
C VAL A 75 -22.94 26.55 -7.03
N GLN A 76 -23.18 27.26 -5.93
CA GLN A 76 -24.50 27.34 -5.31
C GLN A 76 -25.48 28.08 -6.20
#